data_AF-A0A833UEF3-F1
#
_entry.id   AF-A0A833UEF3-F1
#
_cell.length_a   1.000
_cell.length_b   1.000
_cell.length_c   1.000
_cell.angle_alpha   90.00
_cell.angle_beta   90.00
_cell.angle_gamma   90.00
#
_symmetry.space_group_name_H-M   'P 1'
#
loop_
_entity.id
_entity.type
_entity.pdbx_description
1 polymer ?
#
loop_
_entity_poly.entity_id
_entity_poly.type
_entity_poly.pdbx_seq_one_letter_code
_entity_poly.pdbx_strand_id
1 'polypeptide(L)'
;MAALEYVLGKNKTVGWLGYRDFDHFNRALLAKQGWRLLQQTNSLVAKVLKAKYFHRSDFLHARFGSNASYVWRNLLEARPILEEGLIWRIGNGKEVNIWRDKWIQQPTSYKVQTPLDEGLAHWTVANFIDEQTKAWNMPLLKSILCEEDINNISRIPIS
;
A
#
# COMPACT_ATOMS: atom_id res chain seq x y z
N MET A 1 -13.27 0.38 7.57
CA MET A 1 -11.96 -0.29 7.60
C MET A 1 -11.15 0.22 6.44
N ALA A 2 -9.90 0.64 6.65
CA ALA A 2 -9.00 0.92 5.54
C ALA A 2 -8.53 -0.43 4.95
N ALA A 3 -8.28 -0.49 3.65
CA ALA A 3 -7.75 -1.67 2.99
C ALA A 3 -6.51 -1.25 2.20
N LEU A 4 -5.60 -2.18 1.93
CA LEU A 4 -4.54 -1.92 0.95
C LEU A 4 -5.09 -2.18 -0.47
N GLU A 5 -4.48 -1.55 -1.47
CA GLU A 5 -4.63 -1.81 -2.90
C GLU A 5 -3.25 -1.87 -3.55
N TYR A 6 -3.11 -2.61 -4.66
CA TYR A 6 -1.85 -2.78 -5.38
C TYR A 6 -1.94 -2.16 -6.78
N VAL A 7 -1.07 -1.19 -7.08
CA VAL A 7 -1.01 -0.51 -8.39
C VAL A 7 0.06 -1.15 -9.27
N LEU A 8 -0.34 -1.72 -10.41
CA LEU A 8 0.57 -2.19 -11.46
C LEU A 8 0.85 -1.07 -12.46
N GLY A 9 2.13 -0.79 -12.73
CA GLY A 9 2.57 0.23 -13.68
C GLY A 9 1.99 0.05 -15.09
N LYS A 10 1.48 1.14 -15.67
CA LYS A 10 1.01 1.21 -17.05
C LYS A 10 2.19 1.45 -18.00
N ASN A 11 2.49 0.48 -18.86
CA ASN A 11 2.71 0.68 -20.30
C ASN A 11 2.72 -0.67 -21.01
N LYS A 12 1.69 -0.91 -21.83
CA LYS A 12 1.66 -1.97 -22.84
C LYS A 12 2.05 -1.35 -24.17
N THR A 13 3.31 -1.42 -24.53
CA THR A 13 3.73 -1.20 -25.91
C THR A 13 4.91 -2.11 -26.24
N VAL A 14 4.76 -2.77 -27.39
CA VAL A 14 5.72 -3.61 -28.13
C VAL A 14 5.74 -5.10 -27.71
N GLY A 15 5.21 -5.92 -28.62
CA GLY A 15 5.25 -7.38 -28.52
C GLY A 15 6.57 -7.97 -29.03
N TRP A 16 6.88 -9.15 -28.50
CA TRP A 16 7.41 -10.39 -29.11
C TRP A 16 8.20 -11.18 -28.05
N LEU A 17 8.03 -12.51 -28.06
CA LEU A 17 8.78 -13.51 -27.27
C LEU A 17 10.29 -13.22 -27.33
N GLY A 18 10.93 -12.83 -26.23
CA GLY A 18 12.36 -12.49 -26.25
C GLY A 18 12.97 -12.19 -24.88
N TYR A 19 13.14 -13.22 -24.04
CA TYR A 19 14.23 -13.48 -23.07
C TYR A 19 15.00 -12.31 -22.37
N ARG A 20 14.36 -11.16 -22.16
CA ARG A 20 14.66 -10.14 -21.16
C ARG A 20 13.29 -9.72 -20.66
N ASP A 21 12.65 -10.42 -19.74
CA ASP A 21 12.93 -10.16 -18.33
C ASP A 21 12.29 -11.23 -17.42
N PHE A 22 12.73 -12.48 -17.53
CA PHE A 22 12.18 -13.58 -16.71
C PHE A 22 12.31 -13.30 -15.22
N ASP A 23 13.38 -12.62 -14.81
CA ASP A 23 13.56 -12.18 -13.43
C ASP A 23 12.47 -11.19 -13.00
N HIS A 24 12.26 -10.09 -13.74
CA HIS A 24 11.20 -9.14 -13.42
C HIS A 24 9.80 -9.75 -13.49
N PHE A 25 9.54 -10.63 -14.47
CA PHE A 25 8.26 -11.33 -14.55
C PHE A 25 8.05 -12.28 -13.36
N ASN A 26 9.06 -13.06 -12.98
CA ASN A 26 9.00 -13.94 -11.82
C ASN A 26 8.84 -13.15 -10.52
N ARG A 27 9.58 -12.05 -10.36
CA ARG A 27 9.45 -11.12 -9.24
C ARG A 27 8.06 -10.49 -9.16
N ALA A 28 7.46 -10.09 -10.28
CA ALA A 28 6.09 -9.60 -10.33
C ALA A 28 5.07 -10.69 -9.97
N LEU A 29 5.28 -11.93 -10.42
CA LEU A 29 4.45 -13.08 -10.03
C LEU A 29 4.55 -13.36 -8.53
N LEU A 30 5.76 -13.29 -7.95
CA LEU A 30 5.99 -13.46 -6.52
C LEU A 30 5.34 -12.35 -5.71
N ALA A 31 5.46 -11.09 -6.14
CA ALA A 31 4.75 -9.96 -5.53
C ALA A 31 3.23 -10.17 -5.57
N LYS A 32 2.69 -10.67 -6.70
CA LYS A 32 1.27 -11.05 -6.82
C LYS A 32 0.87 -12.19 -5.87
N GLN A 33 1.76 -13.16 -5.60
CA GLN A 33 1.49 -14.17 -4.57
C GLN A 33 1.52 -13.55 -3.16
N GLY A 34 2.48 -12.67 -2.87
CA GLY A 34 2.54 -11.90 -1.62
C GLY A 34 1.25 -11.11 -1.39
N TRP A 35 0.73 -10.46 -2.44
CA TRP A 35 -0.55 -9.78 -2.42
C TRP A 35 -1.72 -10.70 -2.05
N ARG A 36 -1.78 -11.90 -2.63
CA ARG A 36 -2.80 -12.90 -2.29
C ARG A 36 -2.72 -13.32 -0.82
N LEU A 37 -1.52 -13.41 -0.23
CA LEU A 37 -1.37 -13.72 1.18
C LEU A 37 -1.94 -12.63 2.10
N LEU A 38 -1.86 -11.36 1.67
CA LEU A 38 -2.46 -10.24 2.39
C LEU A 38 -3.99 -10.23 2.26
N GLN A 39 -4.52 -10.50 1.07
CA GLN A 39 -5.97 -10.43 0.81
C GLN A 39 -6.74 -11.70 1.21
N GLN A 40 -6.11 -12.87 1.09
CA GLN A 40 -6.74 -14.18 1.28
C GLN A 40 -6.15 -14.91 2.47
N THR A 41 -6.16 -14.24 3.62
CA THR A 41 -5.61 -14.74 4.90
C THR A 41 -6.24 -16.06 5.35
N ASN A 42 -7.46 -16.36 4.90
CA ASN A 42 -8.18 -17.59 5.22
C ASN A 42 -7.86 -18.79 4.32
N SER A 43 -7.12 -18.59 3.23
CA SER A 43 -6.69 -19.70 2.36
C SER A 43 -5.78 -20.68 3.12
N LEU A 44 -5.80 -21.96 2.74
CA LEU A 44 -4.94 -22.97 3.37
C LEU A 44 -3.46 -22.58 3.27
N VAL A 45 -3.04 -22.07 2.11
CA VAL A 45 -1.66 -21.61 1.89
C VAL A 45 -1.30 -20.46 2.83
N ALA A 46 -2.17 -19.46 3.00
CA ALA A 46 -1.92 -18.34 3.91
C ALA A 46 -1.83 -18.81 5.36
N LYS A 47 -2.73 -19.71 5.80
CA LYS A 47 -2.70 -20.27 7.16
C LYS A 47 -1.43 -21.07 7.44
N VAL A 48 -1.01 -21.93 6.51
CA VAL A 48 0.21 -22.74 6.64
C VAL A 48 1.46 -21.85 6.68
N LEU A 49 1.57 -20.89 5.75
CA LEU A 49 2.73 -19.98 5.73
C LEU A 49 2.76 -19.08 6.97
N LYS A 50 1.62 -18.58 7.43
CA LYS A 50 1.53 -17.80 8.67
C LYS A 50 1.99 -18.61 9.87
N ALA A 51 1.46 -19.81 10.05
CA ALA A 51 1.83 -20.70 11.15
C ALA A 51 3.33 -21.01 11.15
N LYS A 52 3.93 -21.20 9.96
CA LYS A 52 5.33 -21.58 9.82
C LYS A 52 6.32 -20.41 9.95
N TYR A 53 6.01 -19.25 9.38
CA TYR A 53 7.00 -18.19 9.18
C TYR A 53 6.68 -16.86 9.86
N PHE A 54 5.41 -16.55 10.16
CA PHE A 54 5.01 -15.26 10.72
C PHE A 54 3.80 -15.37 11.66
N HIS A 55 3.87 -16.29 12.61
CA HIS A 55 2.73 -16.63 13.47
C HIS A 55 2.27 -15.49 14.40
N ARG A 56 3.16 -14.54 14.74
CA ARG A 56 2.87 -13.34 15.57
C ARG A 56 2.82 -12.03 14.79
N SER A 57 2.95 -12.06 13.47
CA SER A 57 2.96 -10.86 12.64
C SER A 57 2.12 -11.05 11.39
N ASP A 58 2.19 -10.09 10.48
CA ASP A 58 1.73 -10.22 9.10
C ASP A 58 2.91 -10.52 8.15
N PHE A 59 2.56 -10.70 6.87
CA PHE A 59 3.51 -10.97 5.80
C PHE A 59 4.48 -9.79 5.54
N LEU A 60 4.02 -8.54 5.69
CA LEU A 60 4.86 -7.36 5.47
C LEU A 60 5.97 -7.26 6.52
N HIS A 61 5.69 -7.66 7.76
CA HIS A 61 6.66 -7.65 8.86
C HIS A 61 7.40 -8.97 9.06
N ALA A 62 7.16 -9.97 8.20
CA ALA A 62 7.75 -11.29 8.34
C ALA A 62 9.28 -11.27 8.14
N ARG A 63 10.01 -12.20 8.76
CA ARG A 63 11.48 -12.30 8.65
C ARG A 63 11.87 -13.60 7.95
N PHE A 64 13.07 -13.64 7.37
CA PHE A 64 13.59 -14.85 6.73
C PHE A 64 13.65 -16.03 7.71
N GLY A 65 14.20 -15.82 8.91
CA GLY A 65 14.50 -16.91 9.84
C GLY A 65 15.65 -17.78 9.33
N SER A 66 16.21 -18.64 10.20
CA SER A 66 17.38 -19.46 9.88
C SER A 66 17.09 -20.62 8.91
N ASN A 67 15.88 -21.19 8.97
CA ASN A 67 15.48 -22.37 8.17
C ASN A 67 14.40 -22.05 7.13
N ALA A 68 14.55 -20.91 6.44
CA ALA A 68 13.64 -20.51 5.36
C ALA A 68 13.71 -21.49 4.18
N SER A 69 12.56 -22.03 3.76
CA SER A 69 12.46 -22.75 2.48
C SER A 69 12.76 -21.81 1.30
N TYR A 70 13.23 -22.35 0.18
CA TYR A 70 13.50 -21.56 -1.03
C TYR A 70 12.30 -20.71 -1.47
N VAL A 71 11.10 -21.28 -1.48
CA VAL A 71 9.84 -20.58 -1.80
C VAL A 71 9.62 -19.37 -0.89
N TRP A 72 9.87 -19.53 0.41
CA TRP A 72 9.71 -18.44 1.39
C TRP A 72 10.72 -17.31 1.17
N ARG A 73 11.97 -17.64 0.83
CA ARG A 73 13.00 -16.64 0.54
C ARG A 73 12.62 -15.81 -0.68
N ASN A 74 12.25 -16.46 -1.78
CA ASN A 74 11.84 -15.77 -3.01
C ASN A 74 10.62 -14.87 -2.78
N LEU A 75 9.66 -15.33 -1.96
CA LEU A 75 8.49 -14.53 -1.62
C LEU A 75 8.86 -13.28 -0.81
N LEU A 76 9.80 -13.40 0.14
CA LEU A 76 10.32 -12.26 0.90
C LEU A 76 11.19 -11.32 0.05
N GLU A 77 11.98 -11.85 -0.88
CA GLU A 77 12.78 -11.05 -1.83
C GLU A 77 11.91 -10.23 -2.78
N ALA A 78 10.71 -10.72 -3.11
CA ALA A 78 9.73 -9.98 -3.91
C ALA A 78 8.87 -9.01 -3.09
N ARG A 79 8.95 -9.05 -1.75
CA ARG A 79 8.15 -8.17 -0.87
C ARG A 79 8.41 -6.68 -1.10
N PRO A 80 9.63 -6.18 -1.30
CA PRO A 80 9.86 -4.75 -1.56
C PRO A 80 9.09 -4.23 -2.77
N ILE A 81 8.98 -5.03 -3.84
CA ILE A 81 8.19 -4.68 -5.03
C ILE A 81 6.70 -4.57 -4.71
N LEU A 82 6.21 -5.45 -3.83
CA LEU A 82 4.85 -5.35 -3.33
C LEU A 82 4.68 -4.06 -2.52
N GLU A 83 5.52 -3.81 -1.52
CA GLU A 83 5.50 -2.60 -0.68
C GLU A 83 5.62 -1.29 -1.47
N GLU A 84 6.36 -1.30 -2.58
CA GLU A 84 6.45 -0.18 -3.50
C GLU A 84 5.09 0.18 -4.12
N GLY A 85 4.33 -0.83 -4.56
CA GLY A 85 3.03 -0.66 -5.21
C GLY A 85 1.81 -0.69 -4.28
N LEU A 86 2.00 -0.93 -2.98
CA LEU A 86 0.91 -0.90 -2.00
C LEU A 86 0.54 0.54 -1.65
N ILE A 87 -0.74 0.85 -1.81
CA ILE A 87 -1.37 2.10 -1.38
C ILE A 87 -2.57 1.80 -0.48
N TRP A 88 -2.87 2.68 0.45
CA TRP A 88 -4.07 2.60 1.28
C TRP A 88 -5.27 3.10 0.51
N ARG A 89 -6.33 2.30 0.54
CA ARG A 89 -7.69 2.69 0.21
C ARG A 89 -8.36 3.27 1.46
N ILE A 90 -8.75 4.53 1.37
CA ILE A 90 -9.37 5.26 2.48
C ILE A 90 -10.82 4.80 2.69
N GLY A 91 -11.08 4.28 3.89
CA GLY A 91 -12.43 4.12 4.42
C GLY A 91 -12.72 5.22 5.45
N ASN A 92 -12.46 4.94 6.73
CA ASN A 92 -12.62 5.93 7.81
C ASN A 92 -11.34 6.75 8.09
N GLY A 93 -10.20 6.41 7.49
CA GLY A 93 -8.93 7.13 7.62
C GLY A 93 -8.24 7.05 9.00
N LYS A 94 -8.78 6.29 9.98
CA LYS A 94 -8.29 6.33 11.38
C LYS A 94 -6.92 5.68 11.58
N GLU A 95 -6.53 4.78 10.66
CA GLU A 95 -5.27 4.02 10.71
C GLU A 95 -4.22 4.55 9.72
N VAL A 96 -4.55 5.58 8.95
CA VAL A 96 -3.69 6.08 7.86
C VAL A 96 -3.15 7.43 8.25
N ASN A 97 -1.83 7.55 8.39
CA ASN A 97 -1.17 8.83 8.60
C ASN A 97 -1.17 9.64 7.30
N ILE A 98 -1.53 10.91 7.41
CA ILE A 98 -1.70 11.80 6.25
C ILE A 98 -0.38 12.04 5.49
N TRP A 99 0.78 12.12 6.16
CA TRP A 99 2.08 12.39 5.51
C TRP A 99 2.94 11.14 5.29
N ARG A 100 2.90 10.19 6.23
CA ARG A 100 3.85 9.08 6.27
C ARG A 100 3.44 7.90 5.40
N ASP A 101 2.13 7.67 5.28
CA ASP A 101 1.59 6.53 4.55
C ASP A 101 1.33 6.84 3.08
N LYS A 102 1.36 5.80 2.24
CA LYS A 102 1.01 5.91 0.82
C LYS A 102 -0.49 5.75 0.66
N TRP A 103 -1.23 6.80 0.30
CA TRP A 103 -2.70 6.73 0.25
C TRP A 103 -3.35 7.64 -0.80
N ILE A 104 -2.56 8.48 -1.47
CA ILE A 104 -3.02 9.30 -2.60
C ILE A 104 -2.53 8.70 -3.92
N GLN A 105 -3.27 8.90 -5.00
CA GLN A 105 -2.94 8.30 -6.31
C GLN A 105 -1.85 9.07 -7.06
N GLN A 106 -1.66 10.34 -6.73
CA GLN A 106 -0.68 11.25 -7.32
C GLN A 106 -0.12 12.15 -6.22
N PRO A 107 1.17 12.51 -6.26
CA PRO A 107 2.17 12.19 -7.29
C PRO A 107 2.74 10.76 -7.13
N THR A 108 3.79 10.40 -7.89
CA THR A 108 4.40 9.05 -7.92
C THR A 108 4.93 8.55 -6.57
N SER A 109 5.11 9.46 -5.60
CA SER A 109 5.42 9.12 -4.21
C SER A 109 4.25 8.44 -3.49
N TYR A 110 3.03 8.61 -3.99
CA TYR A 110 1.75 8.26 -3.36
C TYR A 110 1.52 8.89 -1.99
N LYS A 111 2.26 9.96 -1.67
CA LYS A 111 2.24 10.68 -0.39
C LYS A 111 2.01 12.17 -0.61
N VAL A 112 1.43 12.82 0.39
CA VAL A 112 1.27 14.28 0.45
C VAL A 112 2.64 14.95 0.28
N GLN A 113 2.71 15.98 -0.57
CA GLN A 113 3.95 16.72 -0.84
C GLN A 113 4.10 17.98 0.01
N THR A 114 3.00 18.47 0.58
CA THR A 114 3.00 19.58 1.53
C THR A 114 3.98 19.26 2.67
N PRO A 115 4.91 20.17 3.00
CA PRO A 115 5.85 19.97 4.09
C PRO A 115 5.15 19.58 5.40
N LEU A 116 5.74 18.61 6.09
CA LEU A 116 5.22 18.14 7.37
C LEU A 116 5.34 19.24 8.42
N ASP A 117 4.21 19.63 9.02
CA ASP A 117 4.21 20.34 10.29
C ASP A 117 4.39 19.32 11.43
N GLU A 118 5.44 19.48 12.25
CA GLU A 118 5.72 18.60 13.37
C GLU A 118 4.56 18.54 14.38
N GLY A 119 3.81 19.63 14.54
CA GLY A 119 2.60 19.66 15.38
C GLY A 119 1.49 18.73 14.89
N LEU A 120 1.48 18.41 13.59
CA LEU A 120 0.49 17.57 12.93
C LEU A 120 1.04 16.17 12.59
N ALA A 121 2.24 15.82 13.04
CA ALA A 121 2.88 14.55 12.65
C ALA A 121 2.13 13.28 13.05
N HIS A 122 1.29 13.37 14.08
CA HIS A 122 0.45 12.27 14.56
C HIS A 122 -0.94 12.23 13.88
N TRP A 123 -1.26 13.21 13.02
CA TRP A 123 -2.57 13.30 12.40
C TRP A 123 -2.79 12.17 11.39
N THR A 124 -4.04 11.77 11.33
CA THR A 124 -4.53 10.72 10.44
C THR A 124 -5.44 11.32 9.39
N VAL A 125 -5.70 10.57 8.33
CA VAL A 125 -6.65 10.97 7.27
C VAL A 125 -8.04 11.21 7.86
N ALA A 126 -8.42 10.51 8.93
CA ALA A 126 -9.70 10.72 9.63
C ALA A 126 -9.90 12.14 10.15
N ASN A 127 -8.81 12.85 10.52
CA ASN A 127 -8.90 14.23 11.01
C ASN A 127 -9.44 15.19 9.95
N PHE A 128 -9.33 14.83 8.67
CA PHE A 128 -9.82 15.61 7.52
C PHE A 128 -11.15 15.10 6.97
N ILE A 129 -11.75 14.09 7.58
CA ILE A 129 -13.03 13.51 7.16
C ILE A 129 -14.11 13.93 8.15
N ASP A 130 -15.20 14.47 7.64
CA ASP A 130 -16.42 14.68 8.42
C ASP A 130 -17.17 13.34 8.56
N GLU A 131 -17.33 12.88 9.81
CA GLU A 131 -17.93 11.58 10.12
C GLU A 131 -19.44 11.52 9.79
N GLN A 132 -20.14 12.67 9.82
CA GLN A 132 -21.57 12.77 9.54
C GLN A 132 -21.85 12.83 8.04
N THR A 133 -21.11 13.69 7.32
CA THR A 133 -21.36 13.91 5.89
C THR A 133 -20.59 12.94 4.99
N LYS A 134 -19.63 12.19 5.55
CA LYS A 134 -18.70 11.33 4.78
C LYS A 134 -18.00 12.09 3.67
N ALA A 135 -17.70 13.35 3.92
CA ALA A 135 -17.04 14.25 2.98
C ALA A 135 -15.72 14.76 3.56
N TRP A 136 -14.84 15.20 2.67
CA TRP A 136 -13.62 15.88 3.05
C TRP A 136 -13.93 17.25 3.66
N ASN A 137 -13.30 17.56 4.80
CA ASN A 137 -13.34 18.89 5.39
C ASN A 137 -12.47 19.85 4.57
N MET A 138 -13.06 20.39 3.50
CA MET A 138 -12.39 21.28 2.56
C MET A 138 -11.82 22.55 3.23
N PRO A 139 -12.51 23.21 4.17
CA PRO A 139 -11.93 24.32 4.92
C PRO A 139 -10.62 23.96 5.63
N LEU A 140 -10.59 22.81 6.33
CA LEU A 140 -9.41 22.36 7.05
C LEU A 140 -8.27 21.97 6.10
N LEU A 141 -8.59 21.24 5.03
CA LEU A 141 -7.60 20.88 3.99
C LEU A 141 -6.94 22.13 3.38
N LYS A 142 -7.74 23.15 3.04
CA LYS A 142 -7.23 24.43 2.49
C LYS A 142 -6.35 25.22 3.46
N SER A 143 -6.51 25.02 4.76
CA SER A 143 -5.69 25.71 5.77
C SER A 143 -4.32 25.06 6.01
N ILE A 144 -4.16 23.78 5.66
CA ILE A 144 -2.97 22.99 6.01
C ILE A 144 -2.19 22.53 4.77
N LEU A 145 -2.87 22.19 3.68
CA LEU A 145 -2.26 21.55 2.50
C LEU A 145 -2.14 22.50 1.31
N CYS A 146 -1.20 22.21 0.41
CA CYS A 146 -1.07 22.92 -0.86
C CYS A 146 -2.20 22.54 -1.83
N GLU A 147 -2.47 23.39 -2.82
CA GLU A 147 -3.57 23.18 -3.77
C GLU A 147 -3.44 21.87 -4.57
N GLU A 148 -2.22 21.43 -4.88
CA GLU A 148 -1.98 20.19 -5.61
C GLU A 148 -2.43 18.97 -4.80
N ASP A 149 -2.03 18.88 -3.53
CA ASP A 149 -2.45 17.80 -2.63
C ASP A 149 -3.97 17.84 -2.40
N ILE A 150 -4.57 19.02 -2.22
CA ILE A 150 -6.02 19.17 -2.07
C ILE A 150 -6.76 18.64 -3.30
N ASN A 151 -6.28 18.97 -4.50
CA ASN A 151 -6.86 18.47 -5.75
C ASN A 151 -6.76 16.94 -5.87
N ASN A 152 -5.65 16.36 -5.41
CA ASN A 152 -5.47 14.91 -5.41
C ASN A 152 -6.35 14.21 -4.36
N ILE A 153 -6.46 14.77 -3.15
CA ILE A 153 -7.21 14.22 -2.03
C ILE A 153 -8.72 14.32 -2.27
N SER A 154 -9.20 15.47 -2.73
CA SER A 154 -10.64 15.70 -2.97
C SER A 154 -11.27 14.76 -4.00
N ARG A 155 -10.45 14.17 -4.88
CA ARG A 155 -10.88 13.16 -5.86
C ARG A 155 -11.05 11.76 -5.28
N ILE A 156 -10.57 11.52 -4.06
CA ILE A 156 -10.66 10.21 -3.40
C ILE A 156 -12.06 10.08 -2.80
N PRO A 157 -12.88 9.11 -3.24
CA PRO A 157 -14.19 8.88 -2.64
C PRO A 157 -14.03 8.27 -1.24
N ILE A 158 -14.74 8.84 -0.26
CA ILE A 158 -14.83 8.30 1.09
C ILE A 158 -15.96 7.27 1.13
N SER A 159 -15.68 6.07 1.67
CA SER A 159 -16.64 4.96 1.79
C SER A 159 -17.22 4.82 3.19
#